data_AF-A0A099KD31-F1
#
_entry.id   AF-A0A099KD31-F1
#
_cell.length_a   1.000
_cell.length_b   1.000
_cell.length_c   1.000
_cell.angle_alpha   90.00
_cell.angle_beta   90.00
_cell.angle_gamma   90.00
#
_symmetry.space_group_name_H-M   'P 1'
#
loop_
_entity.id
_entity.type
_entity.pdbx_description
1 polymer ?
#
loop_
_entity_poly.entity_id
_entity_poly.type
_entity_poly.pdbx_seq_one_letter_code
_entity_poly.pdbx_strand_id
1 'polypeptide(L)'
;MKPIRSKSAITAFLMAALTGNSTFAFAEIKVEPEAAASTNKAYPNNVYFGDTHHHTSNSADAFMNGNRMGPEEAYRFAMGEKITSNSGVPVMLSRPLDFLVIADHAEGLGIMYEVYEENPTFMKDKTLQRWSKAMKAGGKAAVDATNEVIAAQAQGTLPTPLTDPKTTSSVMKTVWEKNTAIAEQYNDPGNFTAMIGYEWSSVPGGNNMHRNVLYRGNKKMADQMVPFNSWQSQDPEKLWDWMESYEKKTGDKVLAITLDEVSENELLAPKYSSGDAYETFKTLSKVVDAVPFLRSFIVNTGARTVEKEERTGKSFNIFGNLRDIRFNEMEYSVPAELGMACLREILDAIKKQNIDVIFPLEVRYIKADDIWLSPFYQRDSCAISCHNFHDKDYKKYFSIIEPIFWKYSGRPHWGKIHTLTAKDQRASYPMFDEFLRVRQAIDPKAIFTNSHINTVLGLS
;
A
#
# COMPACT_ATOMS: atom_id res chain seq x y z
N MET A 1 -3.36 -12.36 6.54
CA MET A 1 -3.77 -11.30 5.59
C MET A 1 -3.42 -11.77 4.18
N LYS A 2 -4.41 -12.11 3.32
CA LYS A 2 -4.16 -12.15 1.87
C LYS A 2 -3.51 -10.80 1.51
N PRO A 3 -2.49 -10.77 0.65
CA PRO A 3 -1.82 -9.53 0.30
C PRO A 3 -2.91 -8.49 0.03
N ILE A 4 -2.82 -7.33 0.69
CA ILE A 4 -3.42 -6.13 0.11
C ILE A 4 -2.59 -5.91 -1.16
N ARG A 5 -2.95 -6.68 -2.20
CA ARG A 5 -2.89 -6.21 -3.55
C ARG A 5 -3.64 -4.91 -3.44
N SER A 6 -2.93 -3.78 -3.54
CA SER A 6 -3.64 -2.61 -3.98
C SER A 6 -4.40 -3.09 -5.22
N LYS A 7 -5.73 -3.04 -5.18
CA LYS A 7 -6.50 -3.10 -6.41
C LYS A 7 -6.29 -1.75 -7.11
N SER A 8 -5.02 -1.38 -7.32
CA SER A 8 -4.61 -0.46 -8.36
C SER A 8 -5.07 -1.13 -9.65
N ALA A 9 -5.80 -0.38 -10.46
CA ALA A 9 -6.39 -0.78 -11.73
C ALA A 9 -5.73 -2.03 -12.34
N ILE A 10 -6.46 -3.15 -12.35
CA ILE A 10 -6.07 -4.28 -13.20
C ILE A 10 -6.26 -3.78 -14.63
N THR A 11 -5.17 -3.37 -15.26
CA THR A 11 -5.14 -3.12 -16.70
C THR A 11 -4.92 -4.48 -17.34
N ALA A 12 -5.97 -5.07 -17.88
CA ALA A 12 -5.84 -6.25 -18.72
C ALA A 12 -5.62 -5.77 -20.15
N PHE A 13 -4.44 -6.04 -20.72
CA PHE A 13 -4.27 -5.98 -22.16
C PHE A 13 -4.99 -7.17 -22.78
N LEU A 14 -6.17 -6.94 -23.34
CA LEU A 14 -6.89 -7.95 -24.10
C LEU A 14 -6.51 -7.79 -25.58
N MET A 15 -5.51 -8.56 -26.02
CA MET A 15 -5.32 -8.81 -27.45
C MET A 15 -6.29 -9.90 -27.89
N ALA A 16 -7.39 -9.50 -28.52
CA ALA A 16 -8.33 -10.44 -29.12
C ALA A 16 -7.73 -10.97 -30.44
N ALA A 17 -7.18 -12.19 -30.42
CA ALA A 17 -6.90 -12.94 -31.63
C ALA A 17 -8.21 -13.57 -32.15
N LEU A 18 -8.57 -13.21 -33.37
CA LEU A 18 -9.80 -13.62 -34.03
C LEU A 18 -9.64 -14.99 -34.70
N THR A 19 -9.96 -16.07 -33.99
CA THR A 19 -10.36 -17.35 -34.59
C THR A 19 -11.40 -18.06 -33.72
N GLY A 20 -12.40 -18.67 -34.37
CA GLY A 20 -13.50 -19.37 -33.71
C GLY A 20 -13.05 -20.54 -32.82
N ASN A 21 -13.85 -20.79 -31.80
CA ASN A 21 -13.76 -21.86 -30.79
C ASN A 21 -12.52 -21.84 -29.88
N SER A 22 -12.61 -21.07 -28.80
CA SER A 22 -11.89 -21.37 -27.55
C SER A 22 -12.80 -21.07 -26.37
N THR A 23 -13.03 -22.11 -25.55
CA THR A 23 -13.80 -22.05 -24.30
C THR A 23 -13.00 -21.30 -23.24
N PHE A 24 -13.59 -20.25 -22.68
CA PHE A 24 -12.99 -19.48 -21.59
C PHE A 24 -13.32 -20.15 -20.24
N ALA A 25 -12.31 -20.56 -19.48
CA ALA A 25 -12.46 -20.94 -18.08
C ALA A 25 -12.41 -19.68 -17.22
N PHE A 26 -13.53 -19.32 -16.59
CA PHE A 26 -13.60 -18.27 -15.57
C PHE A 26 -13.53 -18.91 -14.18
N ALA A 27 -12.59 -18.47 -13.34
CA ALA A 27 -12.65 -18.73 -11.92
C ALA A 27 -13.52 -17.65 -11.25
N GLU A 28 -14.69 -18.02 -10.75
CA GLU A 28 -15.54 -17.15 -9.94
C GLU A 28 -14.89 -16.87 -8.58
N ILE A 29 -14.71 -15.59 -8.26
CA ILE A 29 -14.40 -15.13 -6.89
C ILE A 29 -15.69 -14.52 -6.33
N LYS A 30 -16.35 -15.24 -5.41
CA LYS A 30 -17.46 -14.69 -4.62
C LYS A 30 -16.92 -13.62 -3.67
N VAL A 31 -17.49 -12.42 -3.75
CA VAL A 31 -17.27 -11.32 -2.80
C VAL A 31 -18.61 -11.06 -2.12
N GLU A 32 -18.67 -11.29 -0.81
CA GLU A 32 -19.83 -10.89 0.00
C GLU A 32 -19.73 -9.39 0.34
N PRO A 33 -20.83 -8.62 0.22
CA PRO A 33 -20.83 -7.20 0.56
C PRO A 33 -20.92 -7.02 2.07
N GLU A 34 -19.91 -6.38 2.65
CA GLU A 34 -19.99 -5.83 4.01
C GLU A 34 -20.80 -4.53 3.97
N ALA A 35 -21.73 -4.38 4.92
CA ALA A 35 -22.70 -3.29 4.94
C ALA A 35 -22.02 -1.91 5.02
N ALA A 36 -22.47 -0.98 4.17
CA ALA A 36 -22.00 0.39 4.13
C ALA A 36 -22.36 1.13 5.43
N ALA A 37 -21.35 1.49 6.22
CA ALA A 37 -21.50 2.40 7.36
C ALA A 37 -21.73 3.84 6.88
N SER A 38 -22.58 4.55 7.62
CA SER A 38 -23.19 5.83 7.28
C SER A 38 -22.20 7.00 7.11
N THR A 39 -22.65 7.96 6.31
CA THR A 39 -22.11 9.29 6.05
C THR A 39 -21.78 10.10 7.32
N ASN A 40 -20.50 10.34 7.57
CA ASN A 40 -20.05 11.49 8.34
C ASN A 40 -18.70 11.97 7.78
N LYS A 41 -18.74 12.91 6.83
CA LYS A 41 -17.53 13.52 6.24
C LYS A 41 -16.95 14.56 7.21
N ALA A 42 -16.03 14.13 8.08
CA ALA A 42 -15.02 15.00 8.65
C ALA A 42 -13.73 14.76 7.85
N TYR A 43 -13.34 15.71 7.00
CA TYR A 43 -11.99 15.67 6.42
C TYR A 43 -10.98 15.89 7.56
N PRO A 44 -9.97 15.03 7.75
CA PRO A 44 -9.00 15.20 8.82
C PRO A 44 -8.11 16.41 8.51
N ASN A 45 -8.41 17.56 9.13
CA ASN A 45 -7.61 18.79 9.05
C ASN A 45 -6.52 18.86 10.13
N ASN A 46 -6.46 17.89 11.04
CA ASN A 46 -5.45 17.81 12.09
C ASN A 46 -4.30 16.92 11.61
N VAL A 47 -3.09 17.49 11.57
CA VAL A 47 -1.85 16.74 11.36
C VAL A 47 -1.29 16.38 12.72
N TYR A 48 -1.21 15.09 13.02
CA TYR A 48 -0.62 14.57 14.24
C TYR A 48 0.83 14.17 14.00
N PHE A 49 1.70 14.48 14.96
CA PHE A 49 3.13 14.24 14.95
C PHE A 49 3.47 13.26 16.07
N GLY A 50 4.12 12.16 15.73
CA GLY A 50 4.53 11.15 16.70
C GLY A 50 5.61 10.27 16.13
N ASP A 51 6.09 9.36 16.96
CA ASP A 51 7.12 8.39 16.58
C ASP A 51 6.56 6.97 16.67
N THR A 52 6.82 6.18 15.63
CA THR A 52 6.38 4.79 15.53
C THR A 52 7.51 3.80 15.79
N HIS A 53 8.75 4.26 15.97
CA HIS A 53 9.95 3.43 16.09
C HIS A 53 10.84 3.93 17.25
N HIS A 54 10.34 3.80 18.48
CA HIS A 54 11.06 4.21 19.68
C HIS A 54 11.48 3.03 20.55
N HIS A 55 12.78 2.93 20.85
CA HIS A 55 13.34 1.88 21.72
C HIS A 55 13.65 2.43 23.12
N THR A 56 13.30 1.64 24.14
CA THR A 56 13.54 1.91 25.56
C THR A 56 14.65 0.99 26.09
N SER A 57 14.87 1.00 27.41
CA SER A 57 15.74 0.06 28.10
C SER A 57 15.27 -1.40 28.00
N ASN A 58 14.03 -1.66 27.57
CA ASN A 58 13.57 -3.02 27.35
C ASN A 58 14.14 -3.64 26.06
N SER A 59 14.52 -2.83 25.07
CA SER A 59 15.20 -3.34 23.90
C SER A 59 16.66 -3.66 24.21
N ALA A 60 17.09 -4.89 23.88
CA ALA A 60 18.41 -5.38 24.25
C ALA A 60 19.54 -4.57 23.61
N ASP A 61 19.41 -4.20 22.34
CA ASP A 61 20.39 -3.42 21.59
C ASP A 61 20.50 -1.98 22.11
N ALA A 62 19.37 -1.30 22.34
CA ALA A 62 19.33 0.04 22.91
C ALA A 62 19.93 0.04 24.32
N PHE A 63 19.54 -0.93 25.16
CA PHE A 63 20.07 -1.09 26.50
C PHE A 63 21.58 -1.34 26.51
N MET A 64 22.05 -2.26 25.67
CA MET A 64 23.48 -2.60 25.60
C MET A 64 24.34 -1.47 25.01
N ASN A 65 23.74 -0.57 24.22
CA ASN A 65 24.35 0.68 23.75
C ASN A 65 24.24 1.84 24.73
N GLY A 66 23.74 1.58 25.95
CA GLY A 66 23.78 2.53 27.05
C GLY A 66 22.45 3.22 27.34
N ASN A 67 21.36 2.90 26.64
CA ASN A 67 20.02 3.36 27.01
C ASN A 67 19.62 2.78 28.38
N ARG A 68 18.99 3.60 29.22
CA ARG A 68 18.57 3.27 30.58
C ARG A 68 17.20 3.88 30.88
N MET A 69 16.60 4.56 29.91
CA MET A 69 15.28 5.16 30.03
C MET A 69 14.24 4.08 29.76
N GLY A 70 13.31 3.89 30.71
CA GLY A 70 12.24 2.93 30.56
C GLY A 70 11.05 3.47 29.76
N PRO A 71 10.02 2.65 29.57
CA PRO A 71 8.78 3.06 28.91
C PRO A 71 8.09 4.27 29.55
N GLU A 72 8.12 4.36 30.87
CA GLU A 72 7.50 5.46 31.61
C GLU A 72 8.17 6.79 31.27
N GLU A 73 9.50 6.87 31.34
CA GLU A 73 10.20 8.10 31.00
C GLU A 73 10.09 8.45 29.52
N ALA A 74 10.00 7.45 28.62
CA ALA A 74 9.76 7.67 27.20
C ALA A 74 8.42 8.39 26.95
N TYR A 75 7.33 7.94 27.59
CA TYR A 75 6.03 8.62 27.47
C TYR A 75 6.05 10.01 28.09
N ARG A 76 6.62 10.17 29.29
CA ARG A 76 6.76 11.49 29.94
C ARG A 76 7.51 12.48 29.04
N PHE A 77 8.62 12.04 28.44
CA PHE A 77 9.37 12.85 27.50
C PHE A 77 8.57 13.20 26.24
N ALA A 78 7.84 12.24 25.67
CA ALA A 78 6.98 12.46 24.51
C ALA A 78 5.85 13.47 24.80
N MET A 79 5.27 13.45 26.01
CA MET A 79 4.29 14.44 26.47
C MET A 79 4.91 15.82 26.79
N GLY A 80 6.23 15.98 26.65
CA GLY A 80 6.93 17.24 26.83
C GLY A 80 7.42 17.49 28.25
N GLU A 81 7.46 16.48 29.12
CA GLU A 81 8.10 16.63 30.41
C GLU A 81 9.62 16.73 30.29
N LYS A 82 10.22 17.46 31.24
CA LYS A 82 11.67 17.52 31.39
C LYS A 82 12.17 16.26 32.09
N ILE A 83 13.02 15.49 31.42
CA ILE A 83 13.67 14.29 31.97
C ILE A 83 15.18 14.51 32.08
N THR A 84 15.87 13.64 32.80
CA THR A 84 17.34 13.60 32.85
C THR A 84 17.83 12.53 31.88
N SER A 85 18.68 12.90 30.91
CA SER A 85 19.29 11.95 29.98
C SER A 85 20.27 11.01 30.69
N ASN A 86 20.69 9.95 29.99
CA ASN A 86 21.73 9.02 30.44
C ASN A 86 23.07 9.69 30.75
N SER A 87 23.35 10.86 30.18
CA SER A 87 24.55 11.66 30.46
C SER A 87 24.36 12.64 31.63
N GLY A 88 23.22 12.61 32.31
CA GLY A 88 22.89 13.50 33.42
C GLY A 88 22.40 14.89 32.97
N VAL A 89 22.19 15.09 31.67
CA VAL A 89 21.77 16.38 31.12
C VAL A 89 20.24 16.46 31.11
N PRO A 90 19.62 17.50 31.69
CA PRO A 90 18.17 17.66 31.58
C PRO A 90 17.76 17.98 30.14
N VAL A 91 16.80 17.22 29.61
CA VAL A 91 16.30 17.33 28.23
C VAL A 91 14.78 17.42 28.20
N MET A 92 14.24 18.10 27.18
CA MET A 92 12.81 18.27 26.94
C MET A 92 12.59 18.46 25.44
N LEU A 93 11.49 17.95 24.88
CA LEU A 93 11.13 18.24 23.49
C LEU A 93 10.73 19.72 23.33
N SER A 94 11.09 20.32 22.19
CA SER A 94 10.63 21.67 21.85
C SER A 94 9.14 21.73 21.55
N ARG A 95 8.56 20.60 21.16
CA ARG A 95 7.13 20.37 20.96
C ARG A 95 6.79 18.94 21.43
N PRO A 96 5.79 18.76 22.31
CA PRO A 96 5.26 17.44 22.65
C PRO A 96 4.76 16.69 21.41
N LEU A 97 4.84 15.36 21.44
CA LEU A 97 4.26 14.49 20.44
C LEU A 97 2.76 14.31 20.71
N ASP A 98 2.00 14.06 19.66
CA ASP A 98 0.59 13.69 19.72
C ASP A 98 0.40 12.18 20.01
N PHE A 99 1.40 11.36 19.67
CA PHE A 99 1.44 9.93 19.98
C PHE A 99 2.87 9.38 20.04
N LEU A 100 3.04 8.25 20.74
CA LEU A 100 4.27 7.46 20.75
C LEU A 100 3.93 5.97 20.68
N VAL A 101 4.65 5.24 19.83
CA VAL A 101 4.73 3.77 19.88
C VAL A 101 6.09 3.40 20.45
N ILE A 102 6.09 2.68 21.57
CA ILE A 102 7.28 1.99 22.04
C ILE A 102 7.42 0.70 21.24
N ALA A 103 8.45 0.63 20.41
CA ALA A 103 8.71 -0.45 19.46
C ALA A 103 9.95 -1.25 19.89
N ASP A 104 10.04 -1.60 21.18
CA ASP A 104 11.12 -2.47 21.65
C ASP A 104 11.09 -3.81 20.92
N HIS A 105 12.29 -4.37 20.65
CA HIS A 105 12.44 -5.69 20.06
C HIS A 105 11.69 -6.78 20.86
N ALA A 106 10.84 -7.55 20.18
CA ALA A 106 10.19 -8.72 20.77
C ALA A 106 11.19 -9.85 21.01
N GLU A 107 12.29 -9.90 20.25
CA GLU A 107 13.40 -10.82 20.48
C GLU A 107 14.12 -10.47 21.77
N GLY A 108 13.89 -11.26 22.82
CA GLY A 108 14.54 -11.05 24.11
C GLY A 108 14.05 -9.82 24.85
N LEU A 109 12.79 -9.43 24.64
CA LEU A 109 12.14 -8.27 25.26
C LEU A 109 12.44 -8.19 26.77
N GLY A 110 13.18 -7.15 27.17
CA GLY A 110 13.56 -6.85 28.55
C GLY A 110 14.58 -7.80 29.20
N ILE A 111 15.08 -8.82 28.49
CA ILE A 111 15.95 -9.84 29.10
C ILE A 111 17.25 -9.23 29.63
N MET A 112 17.93 -8.40 28.83
CA MET A 112 19.21 -7.81 29.26
C MET A 112 19.04 -6.78 30.37
N TYR A 113 17.90 -6.09 30.40
CA TYR A 113 17.50 -5.23 31.52
C TYR A 113 17.32 -6.05 32.80
N GLU A 114 16.61 -7.18 32.75
CA GLU A 114 16.40 -8.05 33.90
C GLU A 114 17.69 -8.74 34.37
N VAL A 115 18.66 -9.01 33.48
CA VAL A 115 20.02 -9.44 33.87
C VAL A 115 20.75 -8.31 34.62
N TYR A 116 20.67 -7.09 34.14
CA TYR A 116 21.25 -5.92 34.81
C TYR A 116 20.62 -5.68 36.18
N GLU A 117 19.30 -5.77 36.30
CA GLU A 117 18.57 -5.67 37.57
C GLU A 117 18.75 -6.90 38.49
N GLU A 118 19.63 -7.84 38.12
CA GLU A 118 19.98 -9.02 38.90
C GLU A 118 18.77 -9.92 39.23
N ASN A 119 17.84 -10.06 38.28
CA ASN A 119 16.69 -10.95 38.44
C ASN A 119 17.17 -12.36 38.87
N PRO A 120 16.63 -12.92 39.98
CA PRO A 120 17.07 -14.20 40.53
C PRO A 120 17.03 -15.38 39.53
N THR A 121 16.18 -15.28 38.52
CA THR A 121 16.08 -16.24 37.42
C THR A 121 17.40 -16.35 36.64
N PHE A 122 18.06 -15.23 36.38
CA PHE A 122 19.31 -15.16 35.63
C PHE A 122 20.55 -15.27 36.53
N MET A 123 20.45 -14.85 37.79
CA MET A 123 21.59 -14.82 38.72
C MET A 123 22.07 -16.19 39.21
N LYS A 124 21.52 -17.30 38.70
CA LYS A 124 22.08 -18.64 38.92
C LYS A 124 23.29 -18.93 38.03
N ASP A 125 23.42 -18.19 36.93
CA ASP A 125 24.50 -18.34 35.97
C ASP A 125 25.65 -17.35 36.25
N LYS A 126 26.88 -17.87 36.35
CA LYS A 126 28.06 -17.07 36.69
C LYS A 126 28.43 -16.06 35.59
N THR A 127 28.16 -16.38 34.33
CA THR A 127 28.40 -15.49 33.20
C THR A 127 27.43 -14.31 33.27
N LEU A 128 26.14 -14.57 33.53
CA LEU A 128 25.13 -13.52 33.68
C LEU A 128 25.40 -12.61 34.88
N GLN A 129 25.84 -13.17 36.02
CA GLN A 129 26.30 -12.37 37.16
C GLN A 129 27.47 -11.44 36.79
N ARG A 130 28.43 -11.96 36.01
CA ARG A 130 29.59 -11.17 35.58
C ARG A 130 29.17 -10.06 34.61
N TRP A 131 28.33 -10.35 33.62
CA TRP A 131 27.80 -9.35 32.70
C TRP A 131 27.01 -8.26 33.42
N SER A 132 26.15 -8.63 34.37
CA SER A 132 25.43 -7.66 35.21
C SER A 132 26.38 -6.69 35.93
N LYS A 133 27.37 -7.23 36.64
CA LYS A 133 28.39 -6.42 37.34
C LYS A 133 29.18 -5.52 36.38
N ALA A 134 29.56 -6.05 35.22
CA ALA A 134 30.29 -5.31 34.21
C ALA A 134 29.46 -4.16 33.61
N MET A 135 28.19 -4.41 33.31
CA MET A 135 27.25 -3.38 32.81
C MET A 135 27.00 -2.27 33.86
N LYS A 136 26.92 -2.61 35.15
CA LYS A 136 26.82 -1.64 36.26
C LYS A 136 28.09 -0.83 36.49
N ALA A 137 29.25 -1.45 36.33
CA ALA A 137 30.54 -0.76 36.45
C ALA A 137 30.74 0.30 35.33
N GLY A 138 30.09 0.11 34.17
CA GLY A 138 30.19 1.03 33.05
C GLY A 138 31.55 0.99 32.35
N GLY A 139 31.80 1.96 31.47
CA GLY A 139 33.06 2.12 30.76
C GLY A 139 33.48 0.87 29.97
N LYS A 140 34.79 0.56 29.99
CA LYS A 140 35.34 -0.59 29.26
C LYS A 140 34.72 -1.93 29.68
N ALA A 141 34.38 -2.11 30.96
CA ALA A 141 33.79 -3.36 31.44
C ALA A 141 32.42 -3.63 30.80
N ALA A 142 31.58 -2.59 30.71
CA ALA A 142 30.28 -2.69 30.05
C ALA A 142 30.43 -2.98 28.55
N VAL A 143 31.36 -2.30 27.86
CA VAL A 143 31.64 -2.54 26.44
C VAL A 143 32.12 -3.96 26.19
N ASP A 144 33.04 -4.47 27.02
CA ASP A 144 33.55 -5.84 26.89
C ASP A 144 32.42 -6.86 27.10
N ALA A 145 31.54 -6.65 28.09
CA ALA A 145 30.37 -7.51 28.31
C ALA A 145 29.39 -7.46 27.12
N THR A 146 29.11 -6.27 26.57
CA THR A 146 28.26 -6.12 25.38
C THR A 146 28.83 -6.88 24.18
N ASN A 147 30.14 -6.76 23.92
CA ASN A 147 30.80 -7.48 22.83
C ASN A 147 30.74 -9.00 23.03
N GLU A 148 30.88 -9.49 24.26
CA GLU A 148 30.75 -10.90 24.56
C GLU A 148 29.32 -11.43 24.34
N VAL A 149 28.29 -10.65 24.70
CA VAL A 149 26.89 -11.01 24.43
C VAL A 149 26.66 -11.13 22.92
N ILE A 150 27.12 -10.14 22.14
CA ILE A 150 27.01 -10.14 20.67
C ILE A 150 27.73 -11.35 20.07
N ALA A 151 28.96 -11.63 20.51
CA ALA A 151 29.73 -12.78 20.05
C ALA A 151 29.03 -14.11 20.40
N ALA A 152 28.49 -14.23 21.61
CA ALA A 152 27.78 -15.41 22.05
C ALA A 152 26.47 -15.62 21.28
N GLN A 153 25.73 -14.56 20.97
CA GLN A 153 24.54 -14.61 20.11
C GLN A 153 24.91 -15.10 18.70
N ALA A 154 25.95 -14.51 18.09
CA ALA A 154 26.39 -14.86 16.74
C ALA A 154 26.91 -16.31 16.63
N GLN A 155 27.53 -16.82 17.69
CA GLN A 155 28.08 -18.17 17.75
C GLN A 155 27.08 -19.22 18.27
N GLY A 156 25.88 -18.80 18.72
CA GLY A 156 24.91 -19.70 19.34
C GLY A 156 25.36 -20.27 20.69
N THR A 157 26.21 -19.55 21.42
CA THR A 157 26.81 -19.97 22.70
C THR A 157 26.29 -19.18 23.90
N LEU A 158 25.15 -18.51 23.77
CA LEU A 158 24.52 -17.80 24.88
C LEU A 158 24.23 -18.71 26.08
N PRO A 159 24.36 -18.22 27.32
CA PRO A 159 24.01 -18.98 28.51
C PRO A 159 22.58 -19.54 28.44
N THR A 160 22.40 -20.77 28.90
CA THR A 160 21.11 -21.49 28.85
C THR A 160 19.91 -20.68 29.38
N PRO A 161 20.03 -19.89 30.47
CA PRO A 161 18.90 -19.08 30.93
C PRO A 161 18.39 -18.03 29.91
N LEU A 162 19.23 -17.62 28.96
CA LEU A 162 18.87 -16.67 27.89
C LEU A 162 18.32 -17.36 26.64
N THR A 163 18.40 -18.69 26.54
CA THR A 163 17.96 -19.45 25.36
C THR A 163 16.86 -20.46 25.68
N ASP A 164 16.67 -20.84 26.95
CA ASP A 164 15.61 -21.73 27.39
C ASP A 164 14.23 -21.05 27.29
N PRO A 165 13.33 -21.52 26.39
CA PRO A 165 12.02 -20.92 26.20
C PRO A 165 11.16 -20.89 27.47
N LYS A 166 11.35 -21.83 28.41
CA LYS A 166 10.60 -21.83 29.68
C LYS A 166 10.95 -20.62 30.55
N THR A 167 12.22 -20.23 30.50
CA THR A 167 12.74 -19.09 31.25
C THR A 167 12.41 -17.78 30.53
N THR A 168 12.80 -17.67 29.26
CA THR A 168 12.67 -16.43 28.49
C THR A 168 11.23 -16.05 28.22
N SER A 169 10.34 -16.99 27.88
CA SER A 169 8.93 -16.67 27.59
C SER A 169 8.20 -16.10 28.81
N SER A 170 8.53 -16.56 30.02
CA SER A 170 7.92 -16.07 31.25
C SER A 170 8.35 -14.63 31.56
N VAL A 171 9.65 -14.35 31.40
CA VAL A 171 10.21 -13.02 31.60
C VAL A 171 9.68 -12.04 30.55
N MET A 172 9.76 -12.39 29.26
CA MET A 172 9.25 -11.54 28.17
C MET A 172 7.75 -11.27 28.32
N LYS A 173 6.96 -12.26 28.74
CA LYS A 173 5.53 -12.06 29.03
C LYS A 173 5.32 -11.04 30.16
N THR A 174 6.09 -11.16 31.24
CA THR A 174 5.99 -10.22 32.37
C THR A 174 6.38 -8.80 31.96
N VAL A 175 7.44 -8.65 31.17
CA VAL A 175 7.87 -7.34 30.63
C VAL A 175 6.82 -6.77 29.68
N TRP A 176 6.24 -7.61 28.80
CA TRP A 176 5.14 -7.21 27.92
C TRP A 176 3.94 -6.68 28.72
N GLU A 177 3.49 -7.43 29.73
CA GLU A 177 2.35 -7.03 30.57
C GLU A 177 2.63 -5.73 31.34
N LYS A 178 3.89 -5.49 31.77
CA LYS A 178 4.29 -4.20 32.36
C LYS A 178 4.26 -3.08 31.32
N ASN A 179 4.79 -3.31 30.12
CA ASN A 179 4.81 -2.31 29.05
C ASN A 179 3.40 -1.89 28.63
N THR A 180 2.49 -2.84 28.45
CA THR A 180 1.08 -2.55 28.12
C THR A 180 0.36 -1.83 29.27
N ALA A 181 0.73 -2.09 30.53
CA ALA A 181 0.19 -1.37 31.68
C ALA A 181 0.65 0.09 31.72
N ILE A 182 1.93 0.33 31.43
CA ILE A 182 2.48 1.69 31.35
C ILE A 182 1.83 2.44 30.18
N ALA A 183 1.69 1.81 29.01
CA ALA A 183 0.99 2.42 27.87
C ALA A 183 -0.45 2.82 28.25
N GLU A 184 -1.21 1.94 28.91
CA GLU A 184 -2.57 2.26 29.37
C GLU A 184 -2.60 3.42 30.39
N GLN A 185 -1.64 3.45 31.32
CA GLN A 185 -1.52 4.51 32.32
C GLN A 185 -1.25 5.89 31.70
N TYR A 186 -0.45 5.93 30.64
CA TYR A 186 -0.01 7.16 29.99
C TYR A 186 -0.84 7.53 28.76
N ASN A 187 -1.84 6.73 28.38
CA ASN A 187 -2.75 7.05 27.31
C ASN A 187 -3.77 8.10 27.78
N ASP A 188 -3.80 9.27 27.15
CA ASP A 188 -4.72 10.37 27.47
C ASP A 188 -5.53 10.75 26.21
N PRO A 189 -6.61 10.01 25.89
CA PRO A 189 -7.37 10.18 24.67
C PRO A 189 -7.83 11.62 24.44
N GLY A 190 -7.44 12.19 23.30
CA GLY A 190 -7.72 13.58 22.92
C GLY A 190 -6.55 14.53 23.12
N ASN A 191 -5.56 14.19 23.95
CA ASN A 191 -4.34 14.98 24.18
C ASN A 191 -3.06 14.23 23.77
N PHE A 192 -2.95 12.94 24.09
CA PHE A 192 -1.79 12.10 23.78
C PHE A 192 -2.19 10.64 23.64
N THR A 193 -1.70 9.96 22.59
CA THR A 193 -1.93 8.52 22.42
C THR A 193 -0.66 7.71 22.72
N ALA A 194 -0.68 6.95 23.81
CA ALA A 194 0.31 5.92 24.10
C ALA A 194 -0.10 4.63 23.37
N MET A 195 0.45 4.43 22.18
CA MET A 195 0.10 3.29 21.32
C MET A 195 0.87 2.04 21.76
N ILE A 196 0.14 0.98 22.07
CA ILE A 196 0.75 -0.33 22.35
C ILE A 196 1.37 -0.87 21.06
N GLY A 197 2.65 -1.23 21.12
CA GLY A 197 3.35 -1.87 20.03
C GLY A 197 4.61 -2.59 20.45
N TYR A 198 5.25 -3.21 19.48
CA TYR A 198 6.57 -3.84 19.59
C TYR A 198 7.21 -3.92 18.21
N GLU A 199 8.51 -4.19 18.16
CA GLU A 199 9.21 -4.48 16.91
C GLU A 199 9.49 -5.98 16.77
N TRP A 200 9.16 -6.53 15.60
CA TRP A 200 9.64 -7.85 15.17
C TRP A 200 10.81 -7.65 14.22
N SER A 201 11.93 -8.32 14.50
CA SER A 201 13.18 -8.10 13.76
C SER A 201 13.83 -9.40 13.31
N SER A 202 14.04 -9.52 12.01
CA SER A 202 14.49 -10.74 11.34
C SER A 202 15.69 -10.47 10.45
N VAL A 203 16.68 -11.37 10.49
CA VAL A 203 17.99 -11.21 9.81
C VAL A 203 18.34 -12.34 8.82
N PRO A 204 17.41 -12.81 7.96
CA PRO A 204 17.68 -13.93 7.07
C PRO A 204 18.71 -13.55 6.03
N GLY A 205 19.79 -14.34 5.94
CA GLY A 205 20.87 -14.08 4.97
C GLY A 205 21.61 -12.76 5.17
N GLY A 206 21.47 -12.10 6.32
CA GLY A 206 22.08 -10.80 6.61
C GLY A 206 21.20 -9.58 6.30
N ASN A 207 19.97 -9.78 5.79
CA ASN A 207 19.03 -8.69 5.53
C ASN A 207 18.39 -8.21 6.82
N ASN A 208 18.46 -6.93 7.15
CA ASN A 208 17.91 -6.40 8.41
C ASN A 208 16.45 -5.95 8.25
N MET A 209 15.51 -6.86 8.53
CA MET A 209 14.08 -6.65 8.33
C MET A 209 13.38 -6.32 9.65
N HIS A 210 12.89 -5.08 9.80
CA HIS A 210 12.19 -4.62 11.00
C HIS A 210 10.70 -4.39 10.69
N ARG A 211 9.80 -4.79 11.60
CA ARG A 211 8.36 -4.49 11.51
C ARG A 211 7.82 -4.02 12.85
N ASN A 212 7.29 -2.81 12.89
CA ASN A 212 6.65 -2.28 14.10
C ASN A 212 5.18 -2.69 14.06
N VAL A 213 4.80 -3.55 15.00
CA VAL A 213 3.44 -4.07 15.16
C VAL A 213 2.72 -3.19 16.17
N LEU A 214 1.64 -2.53 15.73
CA LEU A 214 0.83 -1.60 16.50
C LEU A 214 -0.55 -2.21 16.76
N TYR A 215 -1.04 -2.10 17.99
CA TYR A 215 -2.35 -2.60 18.39
C TYR A 215 -3.36 -1.46 18.37
N ARG A 216 -4.57 -1.75 17.88
CA ARG A 216 -5.69 -0.80 17.93
C ARG A 216 -6.33 -0.76 19.33
N GLY A 217 -6.40 -1.90 19.99
CA GLY A 217 -7.07 -2.05 21.28
C GLY A 217 -6.19 -1.68 22.47
N ASN A 218 -6.70 -2.03 23.64
CA ASN A 218 -6.08 -1.72 24.93
C ASN A 218 -5.28 -2.90 25.47
N LYS A 219 -4.68 -2.72 26.66
CA LYS A 219 -3.94 -3.77 27.37
C LYS A 219 -4.67 -5.12 27.44
N LYS A 220 -5.97 -5.11 27.76
CA LYS A 220 -6.78 -6.34 27.89
C LYS A 220 -6.78 -7.17 26.61
N MET A 221 -6.75 -6.51 25.45
CA MET A 221 -6.65 -7.20 24.16
C MET A 221 -5.21 -7.61 23.87
N ALA A 222 -4.25 -6.69 24.04
CA ALA A 222 -2.84 -6.90 23.75
C ALA A 222 -2.22 -8.07 24.55
N ASP A 223 -2.62 -8.26 25.81
CA ASP A 223 -2.06 -9.30 26.68
C ASP A 223 -2.59 -10.72 26.38
N GLN A 224 -3.58 -10.89 25.52
CA GLN A 224 -4.14 -12.21 25.24
C GLN A 224 -3.18 -13.15 24.49
N MET A 225 -2.18 -12.58 23.81
CA MET A 225 -1.12 -13.30 23.11
C MET A 225 0.19 -12.53 23.31
N VAL A 226 1.24 -13.24 23.70
CA VAL A 226 2.59 -12.65 23.78
C VAL A 226 3.04 -12.27 22.35
N PRO A 227 3.74 -11.14 22.16
CA PRO A 227 4.31 -10.75 20.89
C PRO A 227 5.04 -11.91 20.18
N PHE A 228 4.71 -12.11 18.90
CA PHE A 228 5.46 -13.02 18.06
C PHE A 228 6.84 -12.43 17.78
N ASN A 229 7.89 -13.24 17.91
CA ASN A 229 9.28 -12.82 17.69
C ASN A 229 9.98 -13.72 16.67
N SER A 230 11.11 -13.26 16.17
CA SER A 230 11.85 -13.92 15.10
C SER A 230 12.59 -15.19 15.55
N TRP A 231 12.76 -15.41 16.86
CA TRP A 231 13.25 -16.69 17.39
C TRP A 231 12.25 -17.83 17.13
N GLN A 232 10.96 -17.51 17.00
CA GLN A 232 9.94 -18.47 16.60
C GLN A 232 9.94 -18.71 15.08
N SER A 233 10.11 -17.65 14.29
CA SER A 233 10.32 -17.75 12.85
C SER A 233 10.88 -16.46 12.27
N GLN A 234 11.88 -16.59 11.40
CA GLN A 234 12.43 -15.47 10.61
C GLN A 234 11.56 -15.13 9.38
N ASP A 235 10.54 -15.95 9.07
CA ASP A 235 9.64 -15.75 7.94
C ASP A 235 8.54 -14.73 8.28
N PRO A 236 8.46 -13.57 7.59
CA PRO A 236 7.43 -12.58 7.85
C PRO A 236 6.02 -13.11 7.60
N GLU A 237 5.82 -14.14 6.76
CA GLU A 237 4.51 -14.77 6.61
C GLU A 237 4.00 -15.41 7.90
N LYS A 238 4.91 -15.87 8.77
CA LYS A 238 4.54 -16.39 10.09
C LYS A 238 4.14 -15.29 11.07
N LEU A 239 4.71 -14.09 10.94
CA LEU A 239 4.21 -12.91 11.65
C LEU A 239 2.78 -12.58 11.17
N TRP A 240 2.51 -12.61 9.87
CA TRP A 240 1.17 -12.35 9.32
C TRP A 240 0.12 -13.38 9.76
N ASP A 241 0.49 -14.67 9.79
CA ASP A 241 -0.33 -15.77 10.30
C ASP A 241 -0.67 -15.56 11.78
N TRP A 242 0.32 -15.13 12.58
CA TRP A 242 0.12 -14.81 14.00
C TRP A 242 -0.79 -13.59 14.18
N MET A 243 -0.61 -12.52 13.41
CA MET A 243 -1.46 -11.33 13.46
C MET A 243 -2.92 -11.67 13.14
N GLU A 244 -3.16 -12.44 12.08
CA GLU A 244 -4.51 -12.91 11.72
C GLU A 244 -5.13 -13.78 12.82
N SER A 245 -4.32 -14.63 13.45
CA SER A 245 -4.74 -15.43 14.61
C SER A 245 -5.09 -14.57 15.82
N TYR A 246 -4.31 -13.51 16.07
CA TYR A 246 -4.58 -12.53 17.12
C TYR A 246 -5.90 -11.80 16.89
N GLU A 247 -6.13 -11.27 15.69
CA GLU A 247 -7.39 -10.58 15.36
C GLU A 247 -8.59 -11.51 15.51
N LYS A 248 -8.47 -12.77 15.05
CA LYS A 248 -9.53 -13.78 15.18
C LYS A 248 -9.83 -14.15 16.63
N LYS A 249 -8.80 -14.26 17.47
CA LYS A 249 -8.94 -14.64 18.88
C LYS A 249 -9.53 -13.52 19.73
N THR A 250 -9.06 -12.29 19.51
CA THR A 250 -9.35 -11.15 20.38
C THR A 250 -10.49 -10.27 19.88
N GLY A 251 -10.78 -10.30 18.57
CA GLY A 251 -11.64 -9.33 17.90
C GLY A 251 -11.00 -7.95 17.70
N ASP A 252 -9.74 -7.78 18.12
CA ASP A 252 -8.99 -6.54 17.93
C ASP A 252 -8.34 -6.48 16.54
N LYS A 253 -7.67 -5.35 16.23
CA LYS A 253 -6.92 -5.14 14.99
C LYS A 253 -5.47 -4.79 15.28
N VAL A 254 -4.59 -5.29 14.42
CA VAL A 254 -3.16 -5.00 14.46
C VAL A 254 -2.68 -4.52 13.09
N LEU A 255 -1.77 -3.55 13.11
CA LEU A 255 -1.09 -3.03 11.94
C LEU A 255 0.39 -3.38 12.05
N ALA A 256 1.07 -3.64 10.93
CA ALA A 256 2.53 -3.66 10.91
C ALA A 256 3.05 -2.60 9.93
N ILE A 257 4.06 -1.85 10.37
CA ILE A 257 4.80 -0.90 9.55
C ILE A 257 6.13 -1.57 9.17
N THR A 258 6.37 -1.75 7.87
CA THR A 258 7.60 -2.38 7.36
C THR A 258 8.72 -1.36 7.25
N LEU A 259 9.88 -1.69 7.83
CA LEU A 259 11.10 -0.91 7.83
C LEU A 259 12.22 -1.83 7.32
N ASP A 260 12.45 -1.80 6.02
CA ASP A 260 13.49 -2.60 5.37
C ASP A 260 14.63 -1.68 4.93
N GLU A 261 15.85 -1.97 5.40
CA GLU A 261 17.04 -1.41 4.79
C GLU A 261 17.27 -2.11 3.45
N VAL A 262 17.13 -1.36 2.36
CA VAL A 262 17.34 -1.86 1.00
C VAL A 262 18.59 -1.18 0.46
N SER A 263 19.55 -1.95 -0.04
CA SER A 263 20.77 -1.38 -0.59
C SER A 263 20.47 -0.48 -1.79
N GLU A 264 21.25 0.58 -1.99
CA GLU A 264 21.06 1.47 -3.13
C GLU A 264 21.13 0.71 -4.46
N ASN A 265 21.97 -0.33 -4.54
CA ASN A 265 22.07 -1.20 -5.71
C ASN A 265 20.78 -2.02 -5.97
N GLU A 266 20.03 -2.37 -4.93
CA GLU A 266 18.70 -2.99 -5.06
C GLU A 266 17.63 -1.97 -5.46
N LEU A 267 17.83 -0.67 -5.16
CA LEU A 267 16.97 0.42 -5.62
C LEU A 267 17.24 0.83 -7.07
N LEU A 268 18.48 0.67 -7.55
CA LEU A 268 18.90 0.93 -8.92
C LEU A 268 18.47 -0.23 -9.83
N ALA A 269 17.19 -0.21 -10.23
CA ALA A 269 16.69 -1.14 -11.24
C ALA A 269 17.52 -1.04 -12.54
N PRO A 270 17.77 -2.15 -13.26
CA PRO A 270 18.28 -2.10 -14.62
C PRO A 270 17.38 -1.20 -15.47
N LYS A 271 17.97 -0.37 -16.34
CA LYS A 271 17.21 0.31 -17.40
C LYS A 271 16.76 -0.75 -18.39
N TYR A 272 15.48 -1.11 -18.36
CA TYR A 272 14.88 -1.94 -19.39
C TYR A 272 14.48 -1.06 -20.58
N SER A 273 14.91 -1.47 -21.76
CA SER A 273 14.34 -0.98 -23.01
C SER A 273 12.88 -1.40 -23.03
N SER A 274 11.95 -0.46 -22.91
CA SER A 274 10.58 -0.72 -23.35
C SER A 274 10.68 -1.10 -24.83
N GLY A 275 10.47 -2.36 -25.16
CA GLY A 275 10.26 -2.76 -26.54
C GLY A 275 9.15 -1.88 -27.08
N ASP A 276 9.41 -1.19 -28.18
CA ASP A 276 8.47 -0.23 -28.74
C ASP A 276 7.31 -0.97 -29.41
N ALA A 277 6.40 -1.47 -28.57
CA ALA A 277 5.16 -2.10 -29.02
C ALA A 277 4.40 -1.15 -29.97
N TYR A 278 4.58 0.16 -29.81
CA TYR A 278 3.93 1.17 -30.62
C TYR A 278 4.58 1.35 -32.01
N GLU A 279 5.91 1.38 -32.14
CA GLU A 279 6.58 1.28 -33.45
C GLU A 279 6.32 -0.07 -34.11
N THR A 280 6.13 -1.13 -33.32
CA THR A 280 5.64 -2.42 -33.83
C THR A 280 4.24 -2.24 -34.42
N PHE A 281 3.27 -1.65 -33.71
CA PHE A 281 1.93 -1.39 -34.24
C PHE A 281 1.92 -0.46 -35.46
N LYS A 282 2.78 0.55 -35.49
CA LYS A 282 2.94 1.46 -36.64
C LYS A 282 3.51 0.73 -37.86
N THR A 283 4.48 -0.15 -37.65
CA THR A 283 5.02 -1.02 -38.71
C THR A 283 3.94 -1.98 -39.21
N LEU A 284 3.21 -2.64 -38.31
CA LEU A 284 2.08 -3.50 -38.68
C LEU A 284 1.02 -2.71 -39.45
N SER A 285 0.69 -1.48 -39.05
CA SER A 285 -0.26 -0.63 -39.77
C SER A 285 0.17 -0.35 -41.20
N LYS A 286 1.45 0.00 -41.42
CA LYS A 286 1.97 0.24 -42.78
C LYS A 286 1.93 -1.03 -43.65
N VAL A 287 2.20 -2.19 -43.06
CA VAL A 287 2.13 -3.47 -43.77
C VAL A 287 0.67 -3.80 -44.10
N VAL A 288 -0.27 -3.60 -43.17
CA VAL A 288 -1.70 -3.82 -43.44
C VAL A 288 -2.23 -2.87 -44.49
N ASP A 289 -1.81 -1.59 -44.49
CA ASP A 289 -2.16 -0.63 -45.54
C ASP A 289 -1.69 -1.12 -46.94
N ALA A 290 -0.55 -1.80 -47.02
CA ALA A 290 0.00 -2.33 -48.26
C ALA A 290 -0.62 -3.68 -48.68
N VAL A 291 -1.00 -4.54 -47.73
CA VAL A 291 -1.58 -5.88 -47.97
C VAL A 291 -2.80 -6.15 -47.08
N PRO A 292 -3.93 -5.47 -47.32
CA PRO A 292 -5.09 -5.51 -46.42
C PRO A 292 -5.72 -6.89 -46.25
N PHE A 293 -5.55 -7.79 -47.24
CA PHE A 293 -6.05 -9.17 -47.17
C PHE A 293 -5.31 -10.06 -46.15
N LEU A 294 -4.11 -9.67 -45.70
CA LEU A 294 -3.34 -10.40 -44.67
C LEU A 294 -3.53 -9.84 -43.25
N ARG A 295 -4.39 -8.83 -43.06
CA ARG A 295 -4.57 -8.11 -41.78
C ARG A 295 -4.72 -9.04 -40.58
N SER A 296 -5.63 -10.01 -40.64
CA SER A 296 -5.88 -10.93 -39.53
C SER A 296 -4.66 -11.80 -39.20
N PHE A 297 -3.90 -12.21 -40.20
CA PHE A 297 -2.67 -12.99 -40.01
C PHE A 297 -1.57 -12.13 -39.36
N ILE A 298 -1.38 -10.91 -39.85
CA ILE A 298 -0.37 -9.96 -39.37
C ILE A 298 -0.62 -9.57 -37.91
N VAL A 299 -1.86 -9.21 -37.56
CA VAL A 299 -2.24 -8.83 -36.19
C VAL A 299 -2.10 -10.01 -35.22
N ASN A 300 -2.59 -11.20 -35.61
CA ASN A 300 -2.53 -12.39 -34.74
C ASN A 300 -1.09 -12.88 -34.51
N THR A 301 -0.20 -12.69 -35.49
CA THR A 301 1.20 -13.09 -35.38
C THR A 301 2.01 -12.05 -34.60
N GLY A 302 1.83 -10.75 -34.88
CA GLY A 302 2.51 -9.67 -34.16
C GLY A 302 2.08 -9.54 -32.69
N ALA A 303 0.85 -9.92 -32.36
CA ALA A 303 0.39 -10.01 -30.97
C ALA A 303 1.16 -11.07 -30.15
N ARG A 304 1.55 -12.17 -30.79
CA ARG A 304 2.27 -13.28 -30.14
C ARG A 304 3.75 -12.99 -29.89
N THR A 305 4.31 -11.99 -30.58
CA THR A 305 5.71 -11.57 -30.41
C THR A 305 5.90 -10.55 -29.29
N VAL A 306 4.83 -10.09 -28.65
CA VAL A 306 4.93 -9.21 -27.48
C VAL A 306 5.25 -10.09 -26.26
N GLU A 307 6.51 -10.04 -25.81
CA GLU A 307 6.94 -10.76 -24.62
C GLU A 307 6.25 -10.24 -23.36
N LYS A 308 6.05 -11.12 -22.38
CA LYS A 308 5.52 -10.73 -21.06
C LYS A 308 6.55 -9.82 -20.39
N GLU A 309 6.23 -8.54 -20.30
CA GLU A 309 7.04 -7.59 -19.56
C GLU A 309 6.72 -7.65 -18.07
N GLU A 310 7.74 -7.82 -17.24
CA GLU A 310 7.64 -7.80 -15.78
C GLU A 310 8.56 -6.70 -15.24
N ARG A 311 7.98 -5.75 -14.50
CA ARG A 311 8.70 -4.61 -13.89
C ARG A 311 8.35 -4.51 -12.41
N THR A 312 9.36 -4.26 -11.58
CA THR A 312 9.22 -4.05 -10.14
C THR A 312 9.92 -2.75 -9.73
N GLY A 313 9.32 -1.97 -8.84
CA GLY A 313 9.86 -0.70 -8.36
C GLY A 313 8.82 0.13 -7.60
N LYS A 314 9.19 1.35 -7.22
CA LYS A 314 8.29 2.29 -6.52
C LYS A 314 7.02 2.52 -7.35
N SER A 315 5.87 2.67 -6.70
CA SER A 315 4.57 2.78 -7.38
C SER A 315 4.55 3.83 -8.50
N PHE A 316 5.21 4.98 -8.29
CA PHE A 316 5.28 6.05 -9.28
C PHE A 316 6.28 5.81 -10.44
N ASN A 317 7.16 4.82 -10.30
CA ASN A 317 8.07 4.36 -11.34
C ASN A 317 7.49 3.20 -12.16
N ILE A 318 6.41 2.58 -11.66
CA ILE A 318 5.72 1.44 -12.28
C ILE A 318 4.34 1.88 -12.79
N PHE A 319 4.30 3.04 -13.45
CA PHE A 319 3.14 3.43 -14.24
C PHE A 319 3.17 2.74 -15.61
N GLY A 320 2.01 2.72 -16.28
CA GLY A 320 1.90 2.25 -17.66
C GLY A 320 2.89 2.95 -18.60
N ASN A 321 3.24 2.29 -19.70
CA ASN A 321 4.24 2.74 -20.66
C ASN A 321 4.09 4.22 -21.05
N LEU A 322 5.23 4.93 -21.17
CA LEU A 322 5.29 6.24 -21.80
C LEU A 322 4.73 6.12 -23.23
N ARG A 323 3.71 6.90 -23.56
CA ARG A 323 3.17 6.98 -24.92
C ARG A 323 3.70 8.24 -25.59
N ASP A 324 4.61 8.07 -26.53
CA ASP A 324 5.23 9.13 -27.33
C ASP A 324 4.64 9.25 -28.75
N ILE A 325 3.62 8.44 -29.07
CA ILE A 325 2.90 8.50 -30.35
C ILE A 325 1.58 9.29 -30.20
N ARG A 326 1.28 10.12 -31.22
CA ARG A 326 0.00 10.82 -31.34
C ARG A 326 -1.11 9.87 -31.82
N PHE A 327 -2.23 9.84 -31.09
CA PHE A 327 -3.42 9.08 -31.45
C PHE A 327 -4.69 9.82 -31.02
N ASN A 328 -5.81 9.44 -31.63
CA ASN A 328 -7.16 9.85 -31.24
C ASN A 328 -7.75 8.78 -30.31
N GLU A 329 -8.47 9.20 -29.28
CA GLU A 329 -9.03 8.29 -28.28
C GLU A 329 -10.46 8.68 -27.90
N MET A 330 -11.32 7.66 -27.82
CA MET A 330 -12.65 7.71 -27.21
C MET A 330 -12.65 6.76 -26.04
N GLU A 331 -13.10 7.21 -24.87
CA GLU A 331 -13.23 6.35 -23.69
C GLU A 331 -14.56 6.61 -23.00
N TYR A 332 -15.22 5.52 -22.62
CA TYR A 332 -16.43 5.53 -21.81
C TYR A 332 -16.30 4.57 -20.63
N SER A 333 -16.91 4.97 -19.51
CA SER A 333 -17.05 4.17 -18.31
C SER A 333 -18.48 3.65 -18.20
N VAL A 334 -18.67 2.35 -18.33
CA VAL A 334 -19.96 1.66 -18.17
C VAL A 334 -20.02 0.97 -16.79
N PRO A 335 -21.20 0.61 -16.25
CA PRO A 335 -21.28 -0.19 -15.03
C PRO A 335 -20.40 -1.44 -15.12
N ALA A 336 -19.64 -1.75 -14.07
CA ALA A 336 -18.62 -2.79 -14.08
C ALA A 336 -19.16 -4.14 -14.58
N GLU A 337 -20.35 -4.52 -14.13
CA GLU A 337 -21.07 -5.75 -14.49
C GLU A 337 -21.45 -5.84 -15.97
N LEU A 338 -21.57 -4.69 -16.66
CA LEU A 338 -21.91 -4.61 -18.08
C LEU A 338 -20.67 -4.45 -18.98
N GLY A 339 -19.48 -4.22 -18.41
CA GLY A 339 -18.24 -3.93 -19.13
C GLY A 339 -17.90 -4.94 -20.21
N MET A 340 -17.89 -6.23 -19.88
CA MET A 340 -17.54 -7.28 -20.84
C MET A 340 -18.59 -7.49 -21.93
N ALA A 341 -19.88 -7.21 -21.64
CA ALA A 341 -20.93 -7.26 -22.65
C ALA A 341 -20.75 -6.13 -23.67
N CYS A 342 -20.52 -4.91 -23.17
CA CYS A 342 -20.21 -3.74 -24.00
C CYS A 342 -18.98 -3.97 -24.89
N LEU A 343 -17.88 -4.50 -24.31
CA LEU A 343 -16.65 -4.78 -25.06
C LEU A 343 -16.88 -5.78 -26.21
N ARG A 344 -17.64 -6.85 -25.96
CA ARG A 344 -17.95 -7.85 -27.00
C ARG A 344 -18.76 -7.22 -28.15
N GLU A 345 -19.75 -6.39 -27.83
CA GLU A 345 -20.55 -5.70 -28.85
C GLU A 345 -19.72 -4.73 -29.69
N ILE A 346 -18.77 -4.01 -29.08
CA ILE A 346 -17.79 -3.18 -29.80
C ILE A 346 -16.96 -4.03 -30.75
N LEU A 347 -16.39 -5.14 -30.27
CA LEU A 347 -15.58 -6.05 -31.09
C LEU A 347 -16.38 -6.63 -32.27
N ASP A 348 -17.64 -6.99 -32.05
CA ASP A 348 -18.51 -7.53 -33.09
C ASP A 348 -18.93 -6.46 -34.11
N ALA A 349 -19.17 -5.23 -33.68
CA ALA A 349 -19.42 -4.10 -34.57
C ALA A 349 -18.19 -3.81 -35.48
N ILE A 350 -16.98 -3.81 -34.91
CA ILE A 350 -15.73 -3.64 -35.67
C ILE A 350 -15.60 -4.70 -36.77
N LYS A 351 -15.86 -5.98 -36.44
CA LYS A 351 -15.81 -7.08 -37.42
C LYS A 351 -16.88 -6.95 -38.48
N LYS A 352 -18.14 -6.75 -38.07
CA LYS A 352 -19.30 -6.73 -38.96
C LYS A 352 -19.20 -5.59 -39.98
N GLN A 353 -18.70 -4.44 -39.54
CA GLN A 353 -18.53 -3.25 -40.39
C GLN A 353 -17.16 -3.21 -41.09
N ASN A 354 -16.32 -4.24 -40.91
CA ASN A 354 -14.97 -4.34 -41.45
C ASN A 354 -14.14 -3.06 -41.21
N ILE A 355 -14.17 -2.54 -39.98
CA ILE A 355 -13.47 -1.30 -39.63
C ILE A 355 -11.97 -1.59 -39.61
N ASP A 356 -11.18 -0.76 -40.31
CA ASP A 356 -9.73 -0.86 -40.34
C ASP A 356 -9.09 -0.15 -39.15
N VAL A 357 -8.85 -0.91 -38.09
CA VAL A 357 -8.22 -0.47 -36.84
C VAL A 357 -7.29 -1.57 -36.34
N ILE A 358 -6.04 -1.21 -36.02
CA ILE A 358 -4.98 -2.12 -35.57
C ILE A 358 -4.51 -1.74 -34.16
N PHE A 359 -5.00 -0.61 -33.64
CA PHE A 359 -4.65 -0.11 -32.33
C PHE A 359 -5.33 -0.93 -31.21
N PRO A 360 -4.64 -1.25 -30.11
CA PRO A 360 -5.24 -1.98 -29.00
C PRO A 360 -6.41 -1.22 -28.34
N LEU A 361 -7.40 -1.98 -27.89
CA LEU A 361 -8.40 -1.51 -26.93
C LEU A 361 -7.87 -1.67 -25.51
N GLU A 362 -8.16 -0.70 -24.66
CA GLU A 362 -7.80 -0.77 -23.24
C GLU A 362 -9.04 -0.95 -22.39
N VAL A 363 -8.92 -1.81 -21.38
CA VAL A 363 -10.03 -2.15 -20.48
C VAL A 363 -9.52 -2.11 -19.05
N ARG A 364 -10.19 -1.32 -18.22
CA ARG A 364 -9.83 -1.10 -16.81
C ARG A 364 -11.07 -1.17 -15.94
N TYR A 365 -10.93 -1.74 -14.75
CA TYR A 365 -11.96 -1.68 -13.70
C TYR A 365 -11.57 -0.66 -12.64
N ILE A 366 -12.50 0.23 -12.31
CA ILE A 366 -12.33 1.33 -11.36
C ILE A 366 -13.47 1.30 -10.34
N LYS A 367 -13.15 1.50 -9.06
CA LYS A 367 -14.13 1.55 -7.96
C LYS A 367 -14.94 2.86 -8.02
N ALA A 368 -16.18 2.81 -7.54
CA ALA A 368 -17.02 3.98 -7.32
C ALA A 368 -16.32 5.07 -6.49
N ASP A 369 -16.65 6.32 -6.79
CA ASP A 369 -16.28 7.49 -5.98
C ASP A 369 -17.49 8.39 -5.69
N ASP A 370 -17.25 9.51 -5.00
CA ASP A 370 -18.26 10.52 -4.66
C ASP A 370 -17.96 11.91 -5.28
N ILE A 371 -17.16 11.93 -6.37
CA ILE A 371 -16.79 13.15 -7.10
C ILE A 371 -17.88 13.45 -8.14
N TRP A 372 -18.55 14.60 -8.01
CA TRP A 372 -19.80 14.93 -8.71
C TRP A 372 -19.82 14.68 -10.22
N LEU A 373 -18.73 14.99 -10.93
CA LEU A 373 -18.61 14.77 -12.36
C LEU A 373 -17.67 13.62 -12.73
N SER A 374 -17.24 12.79 -11.78
CA SER A 374 -16.44 11.62 -12.13
C SER A 374 -17.26 10.60 -12.92
N PRO A 375 -16.73 10.02 -14.02
CA PRO A 375 -17.38 8.91 -14.72
C PRO A 375 -17.73 7.73 -13.80
N PHE A 376 -17.08 7.63 -12.64
CA PHE A 376 -17.24 6.57 -11.64
C PHE A 376 -18.15 6.95 -10.47
N TYR A 377 -18.80 8.13 -10.53
CA TYR A 377 -19.64 8.63 -9.44
C TYR A 377 -20.72 7.61 -9.03
N GLN A 378 -20.65 7.17 -7.78
CA GLN A 378 -21.57 6.24 -7.10
C GLN A 378 -21.74 4.88 -7.80
N ARG A 379 -20.81 4.46 -8.67
CA ARG A 379 -20.85 3.14 -9.30
C ARG A 379 -19.47 2.59 -9.65
N ASP A 380 -19.25 1.31 -9.36
CA ASP A 380 -18.10 0.60 -9.90
C ASP A 380 -18.23 0.54 -11.42
N SER A 381 -17.13 0.75 -12.12
CA SER A 381 -17.16 0.97 -13.56
C SER A 381 -16.08 0.17 -14.28
N CYS A 382 -16.39 -0.21 -15.52
CA CYS A 382 -15.45 -0.69 -16.50
C CYS A 382 -15.21 0.44 -17.53
N ALA A 383 -13.99 0.99 -17.56
CA ALA A 383 -13.56 1.95 -18.55
C ALA A 383 -13.00 1.22 -19.77
N ILE A 384 -13.51 1.57 -20.95
CA ILE A 384 -13.10 0.98 -22.22
C ILE A 384 -12.62 2.11 -23.14
N SER A 385 -11.35 2.05 -23.52
CA SER A 385 -10.70 3.05 -24.37
C SER A 385 -10.47 2.48 -25.77
N CYS A 386 -10.98 3.21 -26.77
CA CYS A 386 -10.87 2.92 -28.18
C CYS A 386 -9.95 3.94 -28.85
N HIS A 387 -8.91 3.45 -29.52
CA HIS A 387 -7.87 4.28 -30.10
C HIS A 387 -7.84 4.18 -31.63
N ASN A 388 -7.39 5.24 -32.29
CA ASN A 388 -6.96 5.22 -33.69
C ASN A 388 -5.75 6.14 -33.88
N PHE A 389 -4.89 5.86 -34.86
CA PHE A 389 -3.76 6.75 -35.13
C PHE A 389 -4.25 8.17 -35.48
N HIS A 390 -3.44 9.19 -35.16
CA HIS A 390 -3.84 10.59 -35.31
C HIS A 390 -4.18 10.99 -36.76
N ASP A 391 -3.60 10.29 -37.73
CA ASP A 391 -3.67 10.52 -39.18
C ASP A 391 -4.73 9.65 -39.88
N LYS A 392 -5.40 8.74 -39.15
CA LYS A 392 -6.49 7.92 -39.68
C LYS A 392 -7.84 8.59 -39.41
N ASP A 393 -8.82 8.32 -40.28
CA ASP A 393 -10.19 8.81 -40.08
C ASP A 393 -10.88 8.09 -38.90
N TYR A 394 -10.68 8.64 -37.70
CA TYR A 394 -11.28 8.12 -36.49
C TYR A 394 -12.79 8.36 -36.41
N LYS A 395 -13.34 9.32 -37.17
CA LYS A 395 -14.75 9.72 -37.02
C LYS A 395 -15.71 8.61 -37.43
N LYS A 396 -15.41 7.91 -38.54
CA LYS A 396 -16.20 6.75 -38.98
C LYS A 396 -16.17 5.62 -37.95
N TYR A 397 -15.00 5.36 -37.35
CA TYR A 397 -14.86 4.35 -36.32
C TYR A 397 -15.65 4.75 -35.06
N PHE A 398 -15.45 5.97 -34.59
CA PHE A 398 -16.05 6.49 -33.35
C PHE A 398 -17.57 6.61 -33.46
N SER A 399 -18.12 7.01 -34.61
CA SER A 399 -19.57 7.09 -34.81
C SER A 399 -20.28 5.73 -34.77
N ILE A 400 -19.56 4.63 -35.03
CA ILE A 400 -20.09 3.27 -34.95
C ILE A 400 -20.08 2.77 -33.50
N ILE A 401 -19.01 3.06 -32.74
CA ILE A 401 -18.83 2.53 -31.37
C ILE A 401 -19.56 3.35 -30.31
N GLU A 402 -19.67 4.68 -30.49
CA GLU A 402 -20.19 5.56 -29.44
C GLU A 402 -21.64 5.23 -29.05
N PRO A 403 -22.56 4.92 -30.00
CA PRO A 403 -23.91 4.51 -29.64
C PRO A 403 -23.98 3.22 -28.81
N ILE A 404 -22.99 2.34 -28.95
CA ILE A 404 -22.89 1.12 -28.14
C ILE A 404 -22.65 1.51 -26.68
N PHE A 405 -21.76 2.46 -26.42
CA PHE A 405 -21.54 2.94 -25.05
C PHE A 405 -22.79 3.53 -24.41
N TRP A 406 -23.60 4.28 -25.16
CA TRP A 406 -24.85 4.85 -24.65
C TRP A 406 -25.86 3.78 -24.26
N LYS A 407 -25.98 2.71 -25.07
CA LYS A 407 -26.82 1.54 -24.76
C LYS A 407 -26.47 0.94 -23.39
N TYR A 408 -25.20 0.97 -23.00
CA TYR A 408 -24.71 0.47 -21.71
C TYR A 408 -24.60 1.55 -20.62
N SER A 409 -25.31 2.67 -20.77
CA SER A 409 -25.28 3.79 -19.80
C SER A 409 -23.86 4.31 -19.53
N GLY A 410 -23.03 4.33 -20.58
CA GLY A 410 -21.66 4.81 -20.52
C GLY A 410 -21.58 6.30 -20.23
N ARG A 411 -20.65 6.67 -19.34
CA ARG A 411 -20.26 8.06 -19.09
C ARG A 411 -18.94 8.35 -19.81
N PRO A 412 -18.84 9.41 -20.63
CA PRO A 412 -17.63 9.69 -21.38
C PRO A 412 -16.52 10.17 -20.44
N HIS A 413 -15.28 9.84 -20.78
CA HIS A 413 -14.13 10.48 -20.15
C HIS A 413 -13.99 11.93 -20.65
N TRP A 414 -14.04 12.91 -19.76
CA TRP A 414 -14.04 14.35 -20.09
C TRP A 414 -12.86 14.81 -20.95
N GLY A 415 -11.69 14.20 -20.79
CA GLY A 415 -10.49 14.50 -21.59
C GLY A 415 -10.38 13.78 -22.94
N LYS A 416 -11.39 13.00 -23.37
CA LYS A 416 -11.36 12.20 -24.61
C LYS A 416 -12.44 12.64 -25.59
N ILE A 417 -12.38 12.15 -26.83
CA ILE A 417 -13.32 12.49 -27.88
C ILE A 417 -14.68 11.84 -27.59
N HIS A 418 -15.73 12.65 -27.56
CA HIS A 418 -17.12 12.23 -27.48
C HIS A 418 -18.04 13.28 -28.13
N THR A 419 -19.27 12.89 -28.46
CA THR A 419 -20.28 13.76 -29.10
C THR A 419 -21.38 14.23 -28.14
N LEU A 420 -21.38 13.76 -26.89
CA LEU A 420 -22.40 14.13 -25.90
C LEU A 420 -22.41 15.64 -25.59
N THR A 421 -23.62 16.21 -25.59
CA THR A 421 -23.90 17.61 -25.27
C THR A 421 -24.17 17.80 -23.78
N ALA A 422 -24.25 19.05 -23.32
CA ALA A 422 -24.65 19.36 -21.95
C ALA A 422 -25.97 18.71 -21.51
N LYS A 423 -26.93 18.55 -22.43
CA LYS A 423 -28.20 17.87 -22.14
C LYS A 423 -27.98 16.40 -21.79
N ASP A 424 -27.14 15.72 -22.56
CA ASP A 424 -26.85 14.29 -22.38
C ASP A 424 -26.00 14.06 -21.13
N GLN A 425 -25.03 14.96 -20.88
CA GLN A 425 -24.21 14.94 -19.68
C GLN A 425 -25.06 15.18 -18.42
N ARG A 426 -25.95 16.18 -18.44
CA ARG A 426 -26.89 16.45 -17.34
C ARG A 426 -27.76 15.23 -17.01
N ALA A 427 -28.18 14.47 -18.02
CA ALA A 427 -28.94 13.22 -17.81
C ALA A 427 -28.08 12.10 -17.20
N SER A 428 -26.77 12.10 -17.44
CA SER A 428 -25.85 11.03 -17.01
C SER A 428 -25.21 11.28 -15.63
N TYR A 429 -25.17 12.53 -15.18
CA TYR A 429 -24.52 12.97 -13.95
C TYR A 429 -25.52 13.65 -12.99
N PRO A 430 -25.93 12.96 -11.90
CA PRO A 430 -26.93 13.50 -10.97
C PRO A 430 -26.55 14.86 -10.34
N MET A 431 -25.25 15.10 -10.15
CA MET A 431 -24.74 16.33 -9.53
C MET A 431 -24.35 17.42 -10.53
N PHE A 432 -24.77 17.30 -11.80
CA PHE A 432 -24.40 18.23 -12.86
C PHE A 432 -24.83 19.67 -12.57
N ASP A 433 -26.06 19.87 -12.10
CA ASP A 433 -26.59 21.21 -11.80
C ASP A 433 -25.96 21.84 -10.56
N GLU A 434 -25.67 21.05 -9.54
CA GLU A 434 -24.94 21.53 -8.36
C GLU A 434 -23.51 21.91 -8.71
N PHE A 435 -22.85 21.15 -9.58
CA PHE A 435 -21.55 21.52 -10.12
C PHE A 435 -21.63 22.85 -10.87
N LEU A 436 -22.61 23.04 -11.76
CA LEU A 436 -22.78 24.29 -12.50
C LEU A 436 -23.03 25.49 -11.57
N ARG A 437 -23.81 25.29 -10.50
CA ARG A 437 -24.05 26.32 -9.48
C ARG A 437 -22.76 26.75 -8.79
N VAL A 438 -21.94 25.79 -8.34
CA VAL A 438 -20.65 26.06 -7.69
C VAL A 438 -19.66 26.71 -8.67
N ARG A 439 -19.57 26.19 -9.90
CA ARG A 439 -18.76 26.79 -10.98
C ARG A 439 -19.11 28.26 -11.17
N GLN A 440 -20.40 28.59 -11.34
CA GLN A 440 -20.86 29.96 -11.56
C GLN A 440 -20.57 30.88 -10.36
N ALA A 441 -20.60 30.35 -9.13
CA ALA A 441 -20.29 31.13 -7.93
C ALA A 441 -18.79 31.49 -7.85
N ILE A 442 -17.90 30.57 -8.28
CA ILE A 442 -16.44 30.75 -8.19
C ILE A 442 -15.88 31.47 -9.42
N ASP A 443 -16.46 31.25 -10.60
CA ASP A 443 -16.07 31.90 -11.87
C ASP A 443 -17.28 32.58 -12.53
N PRO A 444 -17.81 33.67 -11.93
CA PRO A 444 -19.03 34.32 -12.43
C PRO A 444 -18.87 34.97 -13.80
N LYS A 445 -17.63 35.22 -14.23
CA LYS A 445 -17.29 35.83 -15.53
C LYS A 445 -16.87 34.79 -16.57
N ALA A 446 -16.94 33.49 -16.26
CA ALA A 446 -16.54 32.40 -17.14
C ALA A 446 -15.11 32.56 -17.72
N ILE A 447 -14.17 33.04 -16.89
CA ILE A 447 -12.77 33.25 -17.29
C ILE A 447 -12.09 31.90 -17.61
N PHE A 448 -12.47 30.83 -16.91
CA PHE A 448 -11.86 29.50 -17.03
C PHE A 448 -12.66 28.56 -17.94
N THR A 449 -13.10 29.04 -19.11
CA THR A 449 -13.80 28.20 -20.09
C THR A 449 -13.22 28.34 -21.50
N ASN A 450 -13.64 27.43 -22.39
CA ASN A 450 -13.34 27.47 -23.81
C ASN A 450 -14.54 26.91 -24.60
N SER A 451 -14.49 26.94 -25.93
CA SER A 451 -15.60 26.47 -26.77
C SER A 451 -16.02 25.02 -26.48
N HIS A 452 -15.07 24.14 -26.18
CA HIS A 452 -15.38 22.75 -25.82
C HIS A 452 -16.12 22.68 -24.48
N ILE A 453 -15.57 23.30 -23.43
CA ILE A 453 -16.19 23.37 -22.10
C ILE A 453 -17.59 24.00 -22.16
N ASN A 454 -17.75 25.08 -22.93
CA ASN A 454 -19.05 25.73 -23.12
C ASN A 454 -20.08 24.79 -23.76
N THR A 455 -19.66 23.96 -24.72
CA THR A 455 -20.54 22.97 -25.38
C THR A 455 -20.93 21.83 -24.44
N VAL A 456 -19.96 21.24 -23.73
CA VAL A 456 -20.21 20.06 -22.88
C VAL A 456 -20.88 20.40 -21.54
N LEU A 457 -20.73 21.64 -21.06
CA LEU A 457 -21.38 22.13 -19.84
C LEU A 457 -22.62 23.01 -20.11
N GLY A 458 -22.82 23.45 -21.35
CA GLY A 458 -23.99 24.26 -21.72
C GLY A 458 -23.87 25.70 -21.21
N LEU A 459 -22.67 26.25 -21.28
CA LEU A 459 -22.36 27.61 -20.82
C LEU A 459 -22.53 28.57 -22.00
N SER A 460 -23.26 29.66 -21.77
CA SER A 460 -23.51 30.73 -22.75
C SER A 460 -22.48 31.84 -22.64
#